data_AF-A0A6I0FVG5-F1
#
_entry.id   AF-A0A6I0FVG5-F1
#
_cell.length_a   1.000
_cell.length_b   1.000
_cell.length_c   1.000
_cell.angle_alpha   90.00
_cell.angle_beta   90.00
_cell.angle_gamma   90.00
#
_symmetry.space_group_name_H-M   'P 1'
#
loop_
_entity.id
_entity.type
_entity.pdbx_description
1 polymer ?
#
loop_
_entity_poly.entity_id
_entity_poly.type
_entity_poly.pdbx_seq_one_letter_code
_entity_poly.pdbx_strand_id
1 'polypeptide(L)'
;MAHYDLYRSLGLSSTESSDSLRAAIDAMLASGTYPNKGGKAELDIAREVLGNDRKRTMYDAKLSDPQASDVTVRDLKKLAEMPTPGSGSSAEASSSTDTGEIPVVTPRNQKPQPEPPQYRQAPPTLQQPDPQQGYGYGAQQGYQAQYQQPQEQPKKKKGGLIAAILLVTLLALGGAGTAVYFFVLSPEWKGTQQELKEAFPKLVSERQNAKGWHGLKCQGADPDRDQTGKILCGDKDTVLSVVQFDSAQDREKYLPTEDVETLDNGKCTAKSAEVQGNSKPTYAVWPTDQNDLALLITGNDAETLRLQLPLCK
;
A
#
# COMPACT_ATOMS: atom_id res chain seq x y z
N MET A 1 6.37 -6.42 -20.37
CA MET A 1 5.70 -7.45 -19.56
C MET A 1 6.71 -7.85 -18.51
N ALA A 2 6.38 -7.71 -17.22
CA ALA A 2 7.39 -7.74 -16.16
C ALA A 2 6.93 -8.74 -15.10
N HIS A 3 7.50 -9.94 -15.12
CA HIS A 3 7.37 -10.90 -14.03
C HIS A 3 7.82 -10.25 -12.72
N TYR A 4 7.11 -10.52 -11.63
CA TYR A 4 7.56 -10.16 -10.30
C TYR A 4 8.77 -11.04 -9.93
N ASP A 5 9.96 -10.45 -9.98
CA ASP A 5 11.22 -11.14 -9.75
C ASP A 5 11.69 -10.98 -8.29
N LEU A 6 11.49 -12.03 -7.48
CA LEU A 6 11.95 -12.13 -6.09
C LEU A 6 13.48 -12.01 -5.95
N TYR A 7 14.26 -12.51 -6.91
CA TYR A 7 15.72 -12.40 -6.84
C TYR A 7 16.13 -10.94 -6.97
N ARG A 8 15.57 -10.25 -7.97
CA ARG A 8 15.86 -8.83 -8.19
C ARG A 8 15.30 -7.94 -7.09
N SER A 9 14.13 -8.25 -6.55
CA SER A 9 13.49 -7.46 -5.49
C SER A 9 14.26 -7.52 -4.17
N LEU A 10 14.84 -8.69 -3.87
CA LEU A 10 15.57 -8.93 -2.63
C LEU A 10 17.09 -8.78 -2.76
N GLY A 11 17.61 -8.54 -3.96
CA GLY A 11 19.06 -8.50 -4.22
C GLY A 11 19.74 -9.87 -4.04
N LEU A 12 19.00 -10.95 -4.28
CA LEU A 12 19.48 -12.33 -4.18
C LEU A 12 19.93 -12.86 -5.55
N SER A 13 20.81 -13.86 -5.56
CA SER A 13 21.23 -14.54 -6.80
C SER A 13 20.42 -15.79 -7.06
N SER A 14 19.92 -15.95 -8.30
CA SER A 14 19.21 -17.16 -8.74
C SER A 14 20.11 -18.38 -8.90
N THR A 15 21.43 -18.23 -8.75
CA THR A 15 22.40 -19.34 -8.80
C THR A 15 22.64 -20.00 -7.44
N GLU A 16 22.19 -19.39 -6.34
CA GLU A 16 22.35 -19.92 -4.98
C GLU A 16 21.48 -21.17 -4.76
N SER A 17 21.80 -21.99 -3.75
CA SER A 17 20.92 -23.11 -3.36
C SER A 17 19.67 -22.59 -2.62
N SER A 18 18.58 -23.38 -2.59
CA SER A 18 17.37 -22.97 -1.86
C SER A 18 17.63 -22.82 -0.37
N ASP A 19 18.51 -23.65 0.21
CA ASP A 19 18.95 -23.53 1.60
C ASP A 19 19.75 -22.23 1.84
N SER A 20 20.67 -21.89 0.94
CA SER A 20 21.42 -20.63 0.99
C SER A 20 20.49 -19.41 0.92
N LEU A 21 19.50 -19.45 0.00
CA LEU A 21 18.52 -18.39 -0.17
C LEU A 21 17.64 -18.26 1.08
N ARG A 22 17.19 -19.38 1.65
CA ARG A 22 16.42 -19.40 2.90
C ARG A 22 17.19 -18.77 4.04
N ALA A 23 18.46 -19.14 4.22
CA ALA A 23 19.32 -18.57 5.27
C ALA A 23 19.54 -17.06 5.09
N ALA A 24 19.76 -16.60 3.85
CA ALA A 24 19.89 -15.17 3.56
C ALA A 24 18.59 -14.39 3.87
N ILE A 25 17.43 -14.97 3.55
CA ILE A 25 16.12 -14.38 3.86
C ILE A 25 15.85 -14.37 5.36
N ASP A 26 16.18 -15.45 6.08
CA ASP A 26 16.06 -15.51 7.53
C ASP A 26 16.93 -14.44 8.22
N ALA A 27 18.13 -14.17 7.71
CA ALA A 27 18.98 -13.09 8.19
C ALA A 27 18.36 -11.69 7.97
N MET A 28 17.74 -11.47 6.80
CA MET A 28 17.01 -10.22 6.52
C MET A 28 15.82 -10.05 7.46
N LEU A 29 15.02 -11.11 7.67
CA LEU A 29 13.91 -11.12 8.62
C LEU A 29 14.38 -10.81 10.05
N ALA A 30 15.49 -11.38 10.49
CA ALA A 30 16.06 -11.14 11.82
C ALA A 30 16.61 -9.71 11.99
N SER A 31 17.09 -9.08 10.92
CA SER A 31 17.63 -7.72 10.96
C SER A 31 16.57 -6.63 11.20
N GLY A 32 15.29 -6.94 10.96
CA GLY A 32 14.19 -5.99 11.05
C GLY A 32 14.23 -4.84 10.02
N THR A 33 15.19 -4.86 9.10
CA THR A 33 15.32 -3.89 8.00
C THR A 33 15.02 -4.58 6.68
N TYR A 34 14.08 -4.05 5.92
CA TYR A 34 13.56 -4.68 4.71
C TYR A 34 13.96 -3.85 3.48
N PRO A 35 14.95 -4.29 2.67
CA PRO A 35 15.44 -3.53 1.52
C PRO A 35 14.45 -3.55 0.33
N ASN A 36 13.36 -4.29 0.46
CA ASN A 36 12.38 -4.59 -0.56
C ASN A 36 11.07 -3.81 -0.37
N LYS A 37 10.31 -3.62 -1.45
CA LYS A 37 9.10 -2.78 -1.43
C LYS A 37 7.93 -3.41 -0.67
N GLY A 38 7.87 -4.73 -0.57
CA GLY A 38 6.82 -5.46 0.17
C GLY A 38 7.15 -5.74 1.64
N GLY A 39 8.22 -5.13 2.18
CA GLY A 39 8.61 -5.26 3.58
C GLY A 39 8.77 -6.71 4.05
N LYS A 40 8.39 -6.98 5.31
CA LYS A 40 8.45 -8.32 5.91
C LYS A 40 7.61 -9.35 5.15
N ALA A 41 6.43 -8.96 4.66
CA ALA A 41 5.48 -9.90 4.04
C ALA A 41 6.05 -10.53 2.76
N GLU A 42 6.76 -9.75 1.95
CA GLU A 42 7.43 -10.27 0.76
C GLU A 42 8.60 -11.21 1.13
N LEU A 43 9.34 -10.94 2.20
CA LEU A 43 10.38 -11.85 2.69
C LEU A 43 9.80 -13.17 3.19
N ASP A 44 8.65 -13.15 3.87
CA ASP A 44 7.96 -14.38 4.31
C ASP A 44 7.54 -15.22 3.10
N ILE A 45 6.99 -14.60 2.04
CA ILE A 45 6.65 -15.28 0.77
C ILE A 45 7.91 -15.83 0.11
N ALA A 46 8.96 -15.02 0.00
CA ALA A 46 10.21 -15.42 -0.64
C ALA A 46 10.88 -16.59 0.09
N ARG A 47 10.81 -16.62 1.43
CA ARG A 47 11.31 -17.72 2.25
C ARG A 47 10.62 -19.04 1.92
N GLU A 48 9.31 -19.00 1.71
CA GLU A 48 8.52 -20.20 1.39
C GLU A 48 8.67 -20.63 -0.07
N VAL A 49 8.83 -19.69 -1.01
CA VAL A 49 8.99 -19.99 -2.44
C VAL A 49 10.43 -20.36 -2.79
N LEU A 50 11.40 -19.49 -2.47
CA LEU A 50 12.82 -19.67 -2.82
C LEU A 50 13.54 -20.64 -1.88
N GLY A 51 13.06 -20.78 -0.63
CA GLY A 51 13.62 -21.70 0.35
C GLY A 51 13.13 -23.14 0.23
N ASN A 52 12.37 -23.46 -0.81
CA ASN A 52 11.88 -24.81 -1.08
C ASN A 52 12.15 -25.18 -2.54
N ASP A 53 12.95 -26.23 -2.78
CA ASP A 53 13.40 -26.61 -4.13
C ASP A 53 12.25 -26.81 -5.13
N ARG A 54 11.16 -27.45 -4.69
CA ARG A 54 10.01 -27.72 -5.56
C ARG A 54 9.30 -26.42 -5.94
N LYS A 55 9.00 -25.58 -4.96
CA LYS A 55 8.32 -24.30 -5.20
C LYS A 55 9.20 -23.36 -6.03
N ARG A 56 10.49 -23.30 -5.73
CA ARG A 56 11.47 -22.56 -6.50
C ARG A 56 11.56 -23.02 -7.94
N THR A 57 11.58 -24.33 -8.19
CA THR A 57 11.57 -24.87 -9.56
C THR A 57 10.35 -24.41 -10.35
N MET A 58 9.16 -24.40 -9.72
CA MET A 58 7.94 -23.92 -10.36
C MET A 58 7.97 -22.41 -10.63
N TYR A 59 8.56 -21.64 -9.71
CA TYR A 59 8.77 -20.21 -9.85
C TYR A 59 9.75 -19.89 -10.99
N ASP A 60 10.93 -20.52 -10.99
CA ASP A 60 11.98 -20.31 -11.99
C ASP A 60 11.50 -20.71 -13.39
N ALA A 61 10.73 -21.81 -13.50
CA ALA A 61 10.12 -22.23 -14.76
C ALA A 61 9.21 -21.12 -15.33
N LYS A 62 8.33 -20.54 -14.50
CA LYS A 62 7.45 -19.43 -14.91
C LYS A 62 8.22 -18.16 -15.26
N LEU A 63 9.31 -17.87 -14.55
CA LEU A 63 10.16 -16.70 -14.81
C LEU A 63 10.93 -16.83 -16.13
N SER A 64 11.27 -18.06 -16.53
CA SER A 64 12.00 -18.36 -17.76
C SER A 64 11.12 -18.48 -19.02
N ASP A 65 9.80 -18.64 -18.86
CA ASP A 65 8.86 -18.82 -19.96
C ASP A 65 8.36 -17.47 -20.49
N PRO A 66 8.78 -17.03 -21.70
CA PRO A 66 8.37 -15.76 -22.27
C PRO A 66 6.90 -15.73 -22.69
N GLN A 67 6.23 -16.89 -22.73
CA GLN A 67 4.81 -17.02 -23.07
C GLN A 67 3.91 -17.25 -21.85
N ALA A 68 4.49 -17.44 -20.66
CA ALA A 68 3.71 -17.56 -19.44
C ALA A 68 3.03 -16.23 -19.08
N SER A 69 1.90 -16.33 -18.37
CA SER A 69 1.28 -15.17 -17.74
C SER A 69 2.26 -14.50 -16.76
N ASP A 70 2.19 -13.17 -16.67
CA ASP A 70 2.99 -12.39 -15.71
C ASP A 70 2.89 -13.00 -14.30
N VAL A 71 4.05 -13.20 -13.66
CA VAL A 71 4.08 -13.70 -12.28
C VAL A 71 3.67 -12.55 -11.36
N THR A 72 2.52 -12.67 -10.72
CA THR A 72 2.00 -11.67 -9.78
C THR A 72 2.32 -12.02 -8.32
N VAL A 73 2.17 -11.05 -7.42
CA VAL A 73 2.26 -11.30 -5.96
C VAL A 73 1.23 -12.35 -5.51
N ARG A 74 0.03 -12.34 -6.11
CA ARG A 74 -1.00 -13.36 -5.87
C ARG A 74 -0.51 -14.75 -6.26
N ASP A 75 0.19 -14.89 -7.40
CA ASP A 75 0.73 -16.18 -7.84
C ASP A 75 1.85 -16.69 -6.93
N LEU A 76 2.70 -15.79 -6.44
CA LEU A 76 3.77 -16.13 -5.50
C LEU A 76 3.22 -16.62 -4.17
N LYS A 77 2.14 -16.01 -3.67
CA LYS A 77 1.48 -16.45 -2.45
C LYS A 77 0.79 -17.80 -2.60
N LYS A 78 0.06 -18.02 -3.70
CA LYS A 78 -0.50 -19.35 -4.03
C LYS A 78 0.59 -20.42 -4.10
N LEU A 79 1.76 -20.07 -4.63
CA LEU A 79 2.91 -20.95 -4.69
C LEU A 79 3.51 -21.22 -3.31
N ALA A 80 3.57 -20.21 -2.44
CA ALA A 80 3.99 -20.34 -1.05
C ALA A 80 3.05 -21.24 -0.23
N GLU A 81 1.74 -21.19 -0.50
CA GLU A 81 0.71 -21.98 0.20
C GLU A 81 0.62 -23.44 -0.27
N MET A 82 1.24 -23.79 -1.40
CA MET A 82 1.14 -25.15 -1.93
C MET A 82 1.73 -26.18 -0.95
N PRO A 83 0.98 -27.27 -0.66
CA PRO A 83 1.47 -28.36 0.19
C PRO A 83 2.71 -29.01 -0.40
N THR A 84 3.76 -29.10 0.41
CA THR A 84 4.96 -29.87 0.12
C THR A 84 4.87 -31.23 0.81
N PRO A 85 4.97 -32.35 0.08
CA PRO A 85 5.08 -33.66 0.71
C PRO A 85 6.33 -33.65 1.61
N GLY A 86 6.15 -33.78 2.92
CA GLY A 86 7.25 -33.75 3.90
C GLY A 86 7.16 -32.65 4.97
N SER A 87 6.27 -31.66 4.85
CA SER A 87 5.97 -30.71 5.95
C SER A 87 4.86 -31.19 6.89
N GLY A 88 4.52 -32.48 6.80
CA GLY A 88 3.66 -33.15 7.78
C GLY A 88 4.43 -33.32 9.08
N SER A 89 3.97 -32.59 10.10
CA SER A 89 4.27 -32.78 11.51
C SER A 89 4.66 -34.23 11.83
N SER A 90 5.84 -34.41 12.42
CA SER A 90 6.23 -35.63 13.12
C SER A 90 5.19 -35.91 14.21
N ALA A 91 4.17 -36.69 13.88
CA ALA A 91 3.32 -37.37 14.83
C ALA A 91 3.63 -38.84 14.70
N GLU A 92 4.56 -39.27 15.54
CA GLU A 92 4.87 -40.66 15.85
C GLU A 92 3.57 -41.43 16.08
N ALA A 93 3.28 -42.39 15.21
CA ALA A 93 2.36 -43.48 15.51
C ALA A 93 3.17 -44.63 16.12
N SER A 94 3.49 -44.52 17.41
CA SER A 94 3.93 -45.65 18.23
C SER A 94 2.74 -46.18 19.01
N SER A 95 2.49 -47.46 18.79
CA SER A 95 1.43 -48.28 19.32
C SER A 95 1.60 -48.59 20.81
N SER A 96 0.56 -48.30 21.60
CA SER A 96 -0.03 -49.11 22.70
C SER A 96 0.88 -49.85 23.71
N THR A 97 0.84 -49.44 24.98
CA THR A 97 0.49 -50.15 26.25
C THR A 97 0.80 -49.16 27.40
N ASP A 98 0.27 -49.12 28.61
CA ASP A 98 -0.57 -49.97 29.45
C ASP A 98 -0.92 -49.13 30.72
N THR A 99 -2.01 -49.50 31.39
CA THR A 99 -2.36 -49.35 32.81
C THR A 99 -2.17 -48.02 33.56
N GLY A 100 -3.27 -47.54 34.13
CA GLY A 100 -3.36 -46.24 34.77
C GLY A 100 -3.00 -46.17 36.25
N GLU A 101 -3.10 -44.96 36.77
CA GLU A 101 -3.39 -44.69 38.17
C GLU A 101 -3.93 -43.24 38.26
N ILE A 102 -5.03 -43.06 38.98
CA ILE A 102 -5.61 -41.75 39.29
C ILE A 102 -4.94 -41.25 40.56
N PRO A 103 -4.36 -40.03 40.57
CA PRO A 103 -4.31 -39.26 41.79
C PRO A 103 -5.11 -37.96 41.64
N VAL A 104 -6.06 -37.83 42.56
CA VAL A 104 -6.75 -36.60 42.94
C VAL A 104 -5.72 -35.58 43.43
N VAL A 105 -5.67 -34.38 42.84
CA VAL A 105 -5.09 -33.19 43.48
C VAL A 105 -5.99 -31.96 43.26
N THR A 106 -6.28 -31.34 44.39
CA THR A 106 -7.18 -30.24 44.77
C THR A 106 -6.95 -28.91 44.01
N PRO A 107 -7.97 -28.05 43.85
CA PRO A 107 -7.83 -26.74 43.18
C PRO A 107 -7.06 -25.74 44.05
N ARG A 108 -5.97 -25.14 43.51
CA ARG A 108 -5.22 -24.07 44.16
C ARG A 108 -5.35 -22.75 43.39
N ASN A 109 -6.26 -21.93 43.90
CA ASN A 109 -6.15 -20.51 44.21
C ASN A 109 -5.29 -19.57 43.32
N GLN A 110 -6.03 -18.65 42.70
CA GLN A 110 -5.77 -17.26 42.27
C GLN A 110 -4.38 -16.59 42.51
N LYS A 111 -3.82 -16.08 41.39
CA LYS A 111 -3.10 -14.79 41.10
C LYS A 111 -1.84 -14.39 41.90
N PRO A 112 -0.86 -13.66 41.29
CA PRO A 112 -1.07 -12.30 40.76
C PRO A 112 -0.65 -12.04 39.30
N GLN A 113 -1.35 -11.07 38.73
CA GLN A 113 -1.18 -10.42 37.43
C GLN A 113 0.07 -9.53 37.41
N PRO A 114 0.90 -9.53 36.35
CA PRO A 114 1.85 -8.45 36.12
C PRO A 114 1.08 -7.17 35.74
N GLU A 115 1.26 -6.10 36.52
CA GLU A 115 0.83 -4.75 36.16
C GLU A 115 1.48 -4.30 34.83
N PRO A 116 0.76 -3.59 33.95
CA PRO A 116 1.37 -2.89 32.84
C PRO A 116 2.20 -1.70 33.39
N PRO A 117 3.37 -1.39 32.79
CA PRO A 117 4.19 -0.26 33.23
C PRO A 117 3.42 1.06 33.07
N GLN A 118 3.19 1.72 34.21
CA GLN A 118 2.79 3.12 34.30
C GLN A 118 3.91 3.99 33.72
N TYR A 119 3.73 4.48 32.49
CA TYR A 119 4.59 5.52 31.95
C TYR A 119 4.37 6.79 32.75
N ARG A 120 5.39 7.19 33.51
CA ARG A 120 5.45 8.51 34.16
C ARG A 120 5.28 9.59 33.11
N GLN A 121 4.28 10.44 33.34
CA GLN A 121 4.21 11.76 32.72
C GLN A 121 5.41 12.59 33.22
N ALA A 122 6.16 13.14 32.28
CA ALA A 122 7.12 14.22 32.55
C ALA A 122 6.41 15.58 32.34
N PRO A 123 6.60 16.57 33.20
CA PRO A 123 6.00 17.90 33.06
C PRO A 123 6.69 18.72 31.94
N PRO A 124 5.97 19.61 31.22
CA PRO A 124 6.57 20.53 30.26
C PRO A 124 6.80 21.92 30.89
N THR A 125 8.03 22.44 30.80
CA THR A 125 8.39 23.87 30.97
C THR A 125 9.90 23.98 30.71
N LEU A 126 10.54 24.93 30.01
CA LEU A 126 10.31 26.22 29.33
C LEU A 126 11.35 26.25 28.16
N GLN A 127 11.25 26.97 27.04
CA GLN A 127 11.29 28.43 26.92
C GLN A 127 10.97 28.82 25.47
N GLN A 128 10.03 29.76 25.31
CA GLN A 128 9.97 30.66 24.15
C GLN A 128 11.08 31.72 24.25
N PRO A 129 11.56 32.23 23.11
CA PRO A 129 11.93 33.64 23.01
C PRO A 129 10.90 34.39 22.16
N ASP A 130 10.21 35.33 22.80
CA ASP A 130 9.39 36.39 22.18
C ASP A 130 10.31 37.52 21.64
N PRO A 131 9.80 38.44 20.79
CA PRO A 131 10.56 39.41 20.01
C PRO A 131 10.74 40.76 20.72
N GLN A 132 11.72 41.55 20.26
CA GLN A 132 11.55 42.95 19.81
C GLN A 132 12.88 43.74 19.78
N GLN A 133 12.84 44.80 18.95
CA GLN A 133 13.67 46.02 18.91
C GLN A 133 14.98 45.92 18.10
N GLY A 134 15.25 46.68 17.04
CA GLY A 134 14.63 47.90 16.51
C GLY A 134 15.68 49.02 16.48
N TYR A 135 16.19 49.40 15.30
CA TYR A 135 16.77 50.72 15.01
C TYR A 135 16.62 51.02 13.52
N GLY A 136 15.96 52.14 13.21
CA GLY A 136 15.91 52.74 11.88
C GLY A 136 16.66 54.07 11.86
N TYR A 137 17.25 54.38 10.70
CA TYR A 137 17.64 55.68 10.14
C TYR A 137 17.98 55.36 8.66
N GLY A 138 17.60 56.06 7.58
CA GLY A 138 16.82 57.27 7.30
C GLY A 138 16.95 57.59 5.79
N ALA A 139 15.91 58.25 5.23
CA ALA A 139 15.82 59.08 4.02
C ALA A 139 16.36 58.55 2.64
N GLN A 140 15.51 58.33 1.64
CA GLN A 140 14.87 59.27 0.68
C GLN A 140 15.79 59.90 -0.39
N GLN A 141 15.48 59.59 -1.66
CA GLN A 141 15.55 60.38 -2.93
C GLN A 141 15.80 59.35 -4.05
N GLY A 142 14.99 59.14 -5.08
CA GLY A 142 13.92 59.94 -5.68
C GLY A 142 14.25 60.10 -7.16
N TYR A 143 13.73 59.23 -8.04
CA TYR A 143 13.55 59.53 -9.47
C TYR A 143 12.43 58.67 -10.04
N GLN A 144 11.39 59.34 -10.55
CA GLN A 144 10.44 58.78 -11.49
C GLN A 144 11.02 58.79 -12.90
N ALA A 145 10.73 57.75 -13.66
CA ALA A 145 10.57 57.87 -15.11
C ALA A 145 9.61 56.78 -15.61
N GLN A 146 8.35 57.17 -15.69
CA GLN A 146 7.36 56.63 -16.60
C GLN A 146 7.87 56.82 -18.04
N TYR A 147 7.77 55.79 -18.90
CA TYR A 147 7.13 55.84 -20.23
C TYR A 147 7.53 54.68 -21.17
N GLN A 148 6.48 54.01 -21.65
CA GLN A 148 6.21 53.53 -23.02
C GLN A 148 7.07 52.45 -23.68
N GLN A 149 6.38 51.35 -24.02
CA GLN A 149 6.64 50.54 -25.21
C GLN A 149 6.69 51.41 -26.47
N PRO A 150 7.60 51.07 -27.40
CA PRO A 150 7.24 51.07 -28.82
C PRO A 150 7.30 49.65 -29.41
N GLN A 151 6.20 49.26 -30.06
CA GLN A 151 6.20 48.20 -31.06
C GLN A 151 7.04 48.64 -32.27
N GLU A 152 8.00 47.81 -32.69
CA GLU A 152 8.42 47.78 -34.09
C GLU A 152 8.62 46.32 -34.53
N GLN A 153 7.69 45.84 -35.35
CA GLN A 153 7.96 44.75 -36.28
C GLN A 153 8.64 45.31 -37.53
N PRO A 154 9.76 44.75 -38.01
CA PRO A 154 10.19 44.95 -39.38
C PRO A 154 9.78 43.78 -40.29
N LYS A 155 9.43 44.16 -41.52
CA LYS A 155 8.81 43.36 -42.58
C LYS A 155 9.75 42.30 -43.21
N LYS A 156 9.09 41.20 -43.64
CA LYS A 156 9.53 40.07 -44.48
C LYS A 156 10.74 40.25 -45.41
N LYS A 157 11.68 39.28 -45.36
CA LYS A 157 12.09 38.45 -46.53
C LYS A 157 12.73 37.13 -46.07
N LYS A 158 12.71 36.15 -46.98
CA LYS A 158 12.79 34.69 -46.81
C LYS A 158 14.01 34.17 -46.02
N GLY A 159 13.76 33.22 -45.12
CA GLY A 159 14.78 32.46 -44.39
C GLY A 159 14.15 31.51 -43.37
N GLY A 160 13.45 30.48 -43.84
CA GLY A 160 12.93 29.42 -42.99
C GLY A 160 14.07 28.57 -42.43
N LEU A 161 14.43 28.78 -41.16
CA LEU A 161 15.04 27.75 -40.30
C LEU A 161 15.10 28.13 -38.80
N ILE A 162 14.82 29.38 -38.39
CA ILE A 162 14.97 29.79 -36.98
C ILE A 162 13.69 29.59 -36.14
N ALA A 163 12.51 29.52 -36.78
CA ALA A 163 11.26 29.22 -36.08
C ALA A 163 11.12 27.75 -35.66
N ALA A 164 11.89 26.84 -36.26
CA ALA A 164 11.85 25.42 -35.92
C ALA A 164 12.63 25.10 -34.62
N ILE A 165 13.69 25.85 -34.31
CA ILE A 165 14.57 25.55 -33.17
C ILE A 165 13.87 25.92 -31.84
N LEU A 166 13.19 27.08 -31.77
CA LEU A 166 12.47 27.47 -30.55
C LEU A 166 11.30 26.53 -30.22
N LEU A 167 10.62 26.00 -31.23
CA LEU A 167 9.53 25.04 -31.08
C LEU A 167 10.05 23.65 -30.66
N VAL A 168 11.22 23.23 -31.15
CA VAL A 168 11.90 21.99 -30.71
C VAL A 168 12.43 22.12 -29.28
N THR A 169 12.95 23.27 -28.85
CA THR A 169 13.36 23.47 -27.44
C THR A 169 12.18 23.53 -26.47
N LEU A 170 11.03 24.12 -26.85
CA LEU A 170 9.83 24.09 -26.03
C LEU A 170 9.23 22.67 -25.94
N LEU A 171 9.28 21.89 -27.02
CA LEU A 171 8.89 20.48 -27.01
C LEU A 171 9.85 19.60 -26.19
N ALA A 172 11.16 19.88 -26.23
CA ALA A 172 12.16 19.15 -25.44
C ALA A 172 12.05 19.44 -23.93
N LEU A 173 11.78 20.69 -23.54
CA LEU A 173 11.55 21.07 -22.13
C LEU A 173 10.19 20.58 -21.62
N GLY A 174 9.15 20.56 -22.46
CA GLY A 174 7.87 19.93 -22.14
C GLY A 174 7.97 18.41 -21.96
N GLY A 175 8.80 17.73 -22.77
CA GLY A 175 9.05 16.29 -22.69
C GLY A 175 9.77 15.87 -21.39
N ALA A 176 10.75 16.64 -20.94
CA ALA A 176 11.46 16.36 -19.68
C ALA A 176 10.54 16.55 -18.46
N GLY A 177 9.75 17.63 -18.43
CA GLY A 177 8.82 17.90 -17.32
C GLY A 177 7.70 16.85 -17.20
N THR A 178 7.15 16.43 -18.35
CA THR A 178 6.12 15.36 -18.39
C THR A 178 6.70 14.01 -17.98
N ALA A 179 7.90 13.63 -18.45
CA ALA A 179 8.55 12.39 -18.03
C ALA A 179 8.82 12.36 -16.51
N VAL A 180 9.33 13.44 -15.92
CA VAL A 180 9.56 13.52 -14.47
C VAL A 180 8.25 13.42 -13.69
N TYR A 181 7.19 14.12 -14.14
CA TYR A 181 5.88 14.04 -13.49
C TYR A 181 5.30 12.62 -13.54
N PHE A 182 5.33 11.95 -14.69
CA PHE A 182 4.73 10.63 -14.88
C PHE A 182 5.55 9.46 -14.30
N PHE A 183 6.88 9.57 -14.26
CA PHE A 183 7.74 8.49 -13.76
C PHE A 183 8.16 8.65 -12.29
N VAL A 184 8.31 9.89 -11.81
CA VAL A 184 8.82 10.13 -10.45
C VAL A 184 7.70 10.57 -9.51
N LEU A 185 6.84 11.50 -9.95
CA LEU A 185 5.81 12.08 -9.07
C LEU A 185 4.51 11.28 -9.06
N SER A 186 4.14 10.65 -10.18
CA SER A 186 2.90 9.88 -10.32
C SER A 186 3.16 8.48 -10.91
N PRO A 187 3.85 7.60 -10.18
CA PRO A 187 4.20 6.26 -10.68
C PRO A 187 2.94 5.42 -10.97
N GLU A 188 3.10 4.40 -11.81
CA GLU A 188 2.03 3.43 -12.06
C GLU A 188 1.72 2.60 -10.83
N TRP A 189 0.48 2.16 -10.73
CA TRP A 189 0.12 1.07 -9.83
C TRP A 189 0.78 -0.22 -10.31
N LYS A 190 1.14 -1.10 -9.37
CA LYS A 190 1.80 -2.37 -9.66
C LYS A 190 1.25 -3.46 -8.75
N GLY A 191 1.31 -4.71 -9.22
CA GLY A 191 0.84 -5.87 -8.46
C GLY A 191 -0.61 -5.70 -8.00
N THR A 192 -0.89 -6.09 -6.76
CA THR A 192 -2.24 -6.04 -6.18
C THR A 192 -2.88 -4.64 -6.20
N GLN A 193 -2.09 -3.57 -6.10
CA GLN A 193 -2.63 -2.20 -6.18
C GLN A 193 -3.14 -1.86 -7.60
N GLN A 194 -2.55 -2.43 -8.65
CA GLN A 194 -3.08 -2.28 -10.01
C GLN A 194 -4.44 -2.99 -10.13
N GLU A 195 -4.56 -4.17 -9.54
CA GLU A 195 -5.81 -4.94 -9.54
C GLU A 195 -6.92 -4.20 -8.78
N LEU A 196 -6.59 -3.57 -7.64
CA LEU A 196 -7.51 -2.68 -6.92
C LEU A 196 -7.97 -1.48 -7.76
N LYS A 197 -7.05 -0.87 -8.53
CA LYS A 197 -7.39 0.22 -9.46
C LYS A 197 -8.34 -0.27 -10.56
N GLU A 198 -8.13 -1.47 -11.09
CA GLU A 198 -8.99 -2.05 -12.13
C GLU A 198 -10.35 -2.50 -11.59
N ALA A 199 -10.41 -2.93 -10.33
CA ALA A 199 -11.66 -3.23 -9.64
C ALA A 199 -12.50 -1.97 -9.42
N PHE A 200 -11.86 -0.86 -9.03
CA PHE A 200 -12.54 0.41 -8.72
C PHE A 200 -11.95 1.62 -9.46
N PRO A 201 -12.04 1.68 -10.80
CA PRO A 201 -11.40 2.75 -11.60
C PRO A 201 -12.07 4.12 -11.42
N LYS A 202 -13.28 4.16 -10.85
CA LYS A 202 -13.98 5.41 -10.50
C LYS A 202 -13.63 5.89 -9.09
N LEU A 203 -13.02 5.05 -8.25
CA LEU A 203 -12.57 5.38 -6.89
C LEU A 203 -11.10 5.76 -6.86
N VAL A 204 -10.27 4.85 -7.40
CA VAL A 204 -8.82 4.96 -7.39
C VAL A 204 -8.37 5.79 -8.59
N SER A 205 -7.42 6.68 -8.38
CA SER A 205 -6.86 7.50 -9.46
C SER A 205 -6.13 6.66 -10.50
N GLU A 206 -6.00 7.18 -11.72
CA GLU A 206 -5.35 6.45 -12.82
C GLU A 206 -3.91 6.04 -12.50
N ARG A 207 -3.19 6.87 -11.74
CA ARG A 207 -1.81 6.66 -11.29
C ARG A 207 -1.67 7.02 -9.82
N GLN A 208 -0.59 6.59 -9.18
CA GLN A 208 -0.28 7.02 -7.83
C GLN A 208 -0.12 8.53 -7.74
N ASN A 209 -0.36 9.09 -6.57
CA ASN A 209 -0.31 10.53 -6.25
C ASN A 209 -1.26 11.43 -7.06
N ALA A 210 -2.06 10.87 -7.96
CA ALA A 210 -3.11 11.60 -8.65
C ALA A 210 -4.40 11.64 -7.82
N LYS A 211 -5.35 12.45 -8.29
CA LYS A 211 -6.66 12.59 -7.66
C LYS A 211 -7.62 11.53 -8.20
N GLY A 212 -8.28 10.82 -7.30
CA GLY A 212 -9.34 9.85 -7.59
C GLY A 212 -10.70 10.46 -7.30
N TRP A 213 -11.60 9.63 -6.79
CA TRP A 213 -12.94 10.01 -6.39
C TRP A 213 -12.94 11.19 -5.40
N HIS A 214 -13.86 12.13 -5.61
CA HIS A 214 -13.98 13.38 -4.83
C HIS A 214 -12.70 14.22 -4.76
N GLY A 215 -11.77 14.03 -5.70
CA GLY A 215 -10.50 14.76 -5.70
C GLY A 215 -9.50 14.29 -4.65
N LEU A 216 -9.77 13.17 -3.98
CA LEU A 216 -8.90 12.57 -2.96
C LEU A 216 -7.59 12.11 -3.61
N LYS A 217 -6.46 12.43 -3.00
CA LYS A 217 -5.16 12.01 -3.52
C LYS A 217 -4.90 10.56 -3.14
N CYS A 218 -4.71 9.68 -4.13
CA CYS A 218 -4.51 8.25 -3.90
C CYS A 218 -3.03 7.87 -3.89
N GLN A 219 -2.65 7.02 -2.94
CA GLN A 219 -1.29 6.52 -2.76
C GLN A 219 -1.34 5.04 -2.41
N GLY A 220 -0.29 4.30 -2.79
CA GLY A 220 -0.10 2.95 -2.30
C GLY A 220 0.17 2.99 -0.80
N ALA A 221 -0.37 2.02 -0.09
CA ALA A 221 -0.05 1.79 1.31
C ALA A 221 0.39 0.34 1.50
N ASP A 222 1.20 0.12 2.54
CA ASP A 222 1.57 -1.23 2.93
C ASP A 222 0.33 -1.97 3.47
N PRO A 223 0.04 -3.17 2.95
CA PRO A 223 -1.06 -3.97 3.48
C PRO A 223 -0.76 -4.40 4.92
N ASP A 224 -1.80 -4.43 5.76
CA ASP A 224 -1.68 -4.99 7.11
C ASP A 224 -1.67 -6.54 7.05
N ARG A 225 -1.65 -7.17 8.22
CA ARG A 225 -1.75 -8.63 8.33
C ARG A 225 -3.02 -9.14 7.61
N ASP A 226 -2.89 -10.24 6.88
CA ASP A 226 -3.95 -10.89 6.10
C ASP A 226 -4.49 -10.06 4.91
N GLN A 227 -3.86 -8.92 4.61
CA GLN A 227 -4.13 -8.09 3.44
C GLN A 227 -3.06 -8.34 2.36
N THR A 228 -3.47 -8.28 1.09
CA THR A 228 -2.57 -8.42 -0.07
C THR A 228 -2.36 -7.12 -0.83
N GLY A 229 -3.24 -6.15 -0.63
CA GLY A 229 -3.18 -4.86 -1.31
C GLY A 229 -3.96 -3.80 -0.54
N LYS A 230 -3.39 -2.59 -0.52
CA LYS A 230 -4.00 -1.43 0.13
C LYS A 230 -3.70 -0.16 -0.65
N ILE A 231 -4.75 0.62 -0.89
CA ILE A 231 -4.67 1.96 -1.47
C ILE A 231 -5.39 2.92 -0.53
N LEU A 232 -4.74 4.04 -0.23
CA LEU A 232 -5.31 5.14 0.55
C LEU A 232 -5.54 6.34 -0.35
N CYS A 233 -6.79 6.77 -0.49
CA CYS A 233 -7.19 8.00 -1.14
C CYS A 233 -7.67 8.97 -0.06
N GLY A 234 -7.02 10.11 0.11
CA GLY A 234 -7.41 11.02 1.17
C GLY A 234 -7.03 12.47 0.98
N ASP A 235 -7.60 13.29 1.84
CA ASP A 235 -7.21 14.67 2.12
C ASP A 235 -7.19 14.91 3.64
N LYS A 236 -7.35 16.16 4.08
CA LYS A 236 -7.31 16.53 5.51
C LYS A 236 -8.55 16.10 6.29
N ASP A 237 -9.68 15.93 5.60
CA ASP A 237 -10.98 15.71 6.24
C ASP A 237 -11.48 14.28 6.04
N THR A 238 -11.16 13.68 4.89
CA THR A 238 -11.68 12.36 4.46
C THR A 238 -10.54 11.42 4.06
N VAL A 239 -10.66 10.16 4.49
CA VAL A 239 -9.79 9.05 4.06
C VAL A 239 -10.65 7.90 3.58
N LEU A 240 -10.42 7.47 2.34
CA LEU A 240 -10.94 6.25 1.74
C LEU A 240 -9.81 5.22 1.63
N SER A 241 -9.95 4.09 2.30
CA SER A 241 -9.07 2.93 2.17
C SER A 241 -9.74 1.88 1.29
N VAL A 242 -9.04 1.40 0.27
CA VAL A 242 -9.45 0.26 -0.55
C VAL A 242 -8.51 -0.89 -0.25
N VAL A 243 -9.05 -2.01 0.24
CA VAL A 243 -8.27 -3.12 0.80
C VAL A 243 -8.65 -4.42 0.13
N GLN A 244 -7.63 -5.20 -0.25
CA GLN A 244 -7.77 -6.59 -0.64
C GLN A 244 -7.20 -7.50 0.43
N PHE A 245 -7.97 -8.52 0.78
CA PHE A 245 -7.62 -9.56 1.73
C PHE A 245 -7.18 -10.83 1.01
N ASP A 246 -6.58 -11.74 1.74
CA ASP A 246 -6.23 -13.08 1.24
C ASP A 246 -7.47 -13.91 0.88
N SER A 247 -8.52 -13.76 1.69
CA SER A 247 -9.76 -14.50 1.53
C SER A 247 -10.95 -13.73 2.13
N ALA A 248 -12.15 -14.21 1.84
CA ALA A 248 -13.37 -13.71 2.49
C ALA A 248 -13.35 -13.90 4.01
N GLN A 249 -12.77 -15.00 4.49
CA GLN A 249 -12.64 -15.29 5.91
C GLN A 249 -11.68 -14.30 6.58
N ASP A 250 -10.59 -13.94 5.89
CA ASP A 250 -9.65 -12.95 6.39
C ASP A 250 -10.27 -11.56 6.43
N ARG A 251 -11.02 -11.17 5.39
CA ARG A 251 -11.79 -9.93 5.37
C ARG A 251 -12.76 -9.84 6.55
N GLU A 252 -13.54 -10.89 6.80
CA GLU A 252 -14.57 -10.92 7.83
C GLU A 252 -14.02 -10.71 9.25
N LYS A 253 -12.75 -11.04 9.52
CA LYS A 253 -12.10 -10.76 10.81
C LYS A 253 -12.02 -9.26 11.15
N TYR A 254 -12.06 -8.40 10.13
CA TYR A 254 -11.89 -6.95 10.28
C TYR A 254 -13.19 -6.16 10.06
N LEU A 255 -14.29 -6.84 9.74
CA LEU A 255 -15.58 -6.19 9.45
C LEU A 255 -16.53 -6.25 10.63
N PRO A 256 -17.36 -5.20 10.84
CA PRO A 256 -18.42 -5.26 11.85
C PRO A 256 -19.43 -6.37 11.52
N THR A 257 -19.88 -7.06 12.57
CA THR A 257 -20.90 -8.13 12.48
C THR A 257 -22.29 -7.67 12.95
N GLU A 258 -22.36 -6.51 13.57
CA GLU A 258 -23.60 -5.90 14.09
C GLU A 258 -23.99 -4.69 13.24
N ASP A 259 -25.27 -4.34 13.25
CA ASP A 259 -25.83 -3.19 12.53
C ASP A 259 -25.44 -3.12 11.05
N VAL A 260 -25.36 -4.29 10.41
CA VAL A 260 -25.00 -4.42 8.99
C VAL A 260 -26.19 -4.11 8.10
N GLU A 261 -26.05 -3.05 7.32
CA GLU A 261 -27.01 -2.63 6.30
C GLU A 261 -26.67 -3.27 4.94
N THR A 262 -27.71 -3.51 4.14
CA THR A 262 -27.56 -3.87 2.74
C THR A 262 -27.77 -2.64 1.87
N LEU A 263 -26.76 -2.31 1.05
CA LEU A 263 -26.82 -1.26 0.04
C LEU A 263 -27.06 -1.92 -1.32
N ASP A 264 -28.10 -1.48 -2.02
CA ASP A 264 -28.47 -1.98 -3.35
C ASP A 264 -28.89 -0.82 -4.25
N ASN A 265 -28.41 -0.83 -5.49
CA ASN A 265 -28.78 0.13 -6.54
C ASN A 265 -29.34 -0.54 -7.80
N GLY A 266 -29.73 -1.82 -7.70
CA GLY A 266 -30.24 -2.65 -8.79
C GLY A 266 -29.17 -3.20 -9.73
N LYS A 267 -27.90 -2.78 -9.60
CA LYS A 267 -26.77 -3.29 -10.40
C LYS A 267 -25.80 -4.13 -9.59
N CYS A 268 -25.52 -3.72 -8.36
CA CYS A 268 -24.73 -4.51 -7.43
C CYS A 268 -25.19 -4.29 -5.99
N THR A 269 -24.85 -5.26 -5.14
CA THR A 269 -25.16 -5.25 -3.72
C THR A 269 -23.86 -5.15 -2.92
N ALA A 270 -23.89 -4.34 -1.88
CA ALA A 270 -22.83 -4.25 -0.90
C ALA A 270 -23.42 -4.31 0.51
N LYS A 271 -22.60 -4.70 1.47
CA LYS A 271 -22.92 -4.55 2.88
C LYS A 271 -22.17 -3.35 3.43
N SER A 272 -22.75 -2.69 4.43
CA SER A 272 -22.15 -1.53 5.08
C SER A 272 -22.44 -1.54 6.56
N ALA A 273 -21.47 -1.15 7.37
CA ALA A 273 -21.65 -0.97 8.80
C ALA A 273 -20.66 0.06 9.34
N GLU A 274 -20.99 0.70 10.45
CA GLU A 274 -20.07 1.59 11.15
C GLU A 274 -18.99 0.78 11.89
N VAL A 275 -17.74 1.22 11.78
CA VAL A 275 -16.61 0.67 12.54
C VAL A 275 -16.45 1.48 13.83
N GLN A 276 -16.85 0.88 14.94
CA GLN A 276 -16.85 1.51 16.26
C GLN A 276 -15.43 1.79 16.79
N GLY A 277 -15.31 2.76 17.68
CA GLY A 277 -14.06 3.07 18.39
C GLY A 277 -13.09 4.00 17.64
N ASN A 278 -13.47 4.51 16.48
CA ASN A 278 -12.70 5.51 15.74
C ASN A 278 -12.97 6.94 16.25
N SER A 279 -11.98 7.82 16.14
CA SER A 279 -12.11 9.23 16.56
C SER A 279 -12.98 10.07 15.63
N LYS A 280 -13.16 9.62 14.39
CA LYS A 280 -14.10 10.15 13.40
C LYS A 280 -15.03 9.02 12.95
N PRO A 281 -16.24 9.34 12.46
CA PRO A 281 -17.10 8.33 11.86
C PRO A 281 -16.35 7.56 10.78
N THR A 282 -16.41 6.23 10.85
CA THR A 282 -15.77 5.32 9.90
C THR A 282 -16.78 4.26 9.50
N TYR A 283 -17.01 4.11 8.20
CA TYR A 283 -17.88 3.06 7.67
C TYR A 283 -17.09 2.09 6.82
N ALA A 284 -17.27 0.81 7.10
CA ALA A 284 -16.84 -0.27 6.22
C ALA A 284 -17.93 -0.53 5.20
N VAL A 285 -17.55 -0.69 3.94
CA VAL A 285 -18.42 -1.06 2.82
C VAL A 285 -17.75 -2.17 2.03
N TRP A 286 -18.44 -3.29 1.82
CA TRP A 286 -17.86 -4.43 1.12
C TRP A 286 -18.84 -5.02 0.09
N PRO A 287 -18.44 -5.12 -1.19
CA PRO A 287 -19.26 -5.75 -2.21
C PRO A 287 -19.54 -7.22 -1.87
N THR A 288 -20.74 -7.70 -2.20
CA THR A 288 -21.12 -9.11 -1.97
C THR A 288 -20.61 -10.04 -3.07
N ASP A 289 -20.34 -9.51 -4.26
CA ASP A 289 -19.79 -10.22 -5.43
C ASP A 289 -18.26 -10.29 -5.44
N GLN A 290 -17.59 -9.42 -4.69
CA GLN A 290 -16.13 -9.40 -4.50
C GLN A 290 -15.80 -9.61 -3.02
N ASN A 291 -15.75 -10.88 -2.66
CA ASN A 291 -15.73 -11.36 -1.28
C ASN A 291 -14.38 -11.23 -0.58
N ASP A 292 -13.31 -10.87 -1.28
CA ASP A 292 -11.98 -10.56 -0.74
C ASP A 292 -11.69 -9.05 -0.63
N LEU A 293 -12.67 -8.17 -0.95
CA LEU A 293 -12.49 -6.71 -0.93
C LEU A 293 -13.31 -6.05 0.16
N ALA A 294 -12.74 -5.02 0.78
CA ALA A 294 -13.48 -4.06 1.60
C ALA A 294 -12.96 -2.64 1.39
N LEU A 295 -13.85 -1.67 1.61
CA LEU A 295 -13.55 -0.25 1.59
C LEU A 295 -13.86 0.32 2.98
N LEU A 296 -13.02 1.22 3.46
CA LEU A 296 -13.27 1.98 4.67
C LEU A 296 -13.28 3.47 4.33
N ILE A 297 -14.34 4.17 4.67
CA ILE A 297 -14.42 5.62 4.53
C ILE A 297 -14.50 6.26 5.91
N THR A 298 -13.56 7.15 6.20
CA THR A 298 -13.45 7.87 7.48
C THR A 298 -13.53 9.36 7.24
N GLY A 299 -14.33 10.06 8.03
CA GLY A 299 -14.54 11.50 7.90
C GLY A 299 -15.82 11.94 8.58
N ASN A 300 -16.00 13.25 8.76
CA ASN A 300 -17.20 13.78 9.41
C ASN A 300 -18.50 13.44 8.64
N ASP A 301 -18.40 13.32 7.31
CA ASP A 301 -19.51 13.00 6.42
C ASP A 301 -19.51 11.53 5.97
N ALA A 302 -18.75 10.64 6.64
CA ALA A 302 -18.54 9.26 6.19
C ALA A 302 -19.85 8.48 5.99
N GLU A 303 -20.85 8.70 6.85
CA GLU A 303 -22.17 8.08 6.75
C GLU A 303 -22.87 8.40 5.42
N THR A 304 -22.77 9.65 4.95
CA THR A 304 -23.36 10.06 3.68
C THR A 304 -22.48 9.64 2.51
N LEU A 305 -21.16 9.80 2.65
CA LEU A 305 -20.20 9.51 1.59
C LEU A 305 -20.14 8.01 1.23
N ARG A 306 -20.36 7.10 2.19
CA ARG A 306 -20.40 5.65 1.92
C ARG A 306 -21.47 5.25 0.89
N LEU A 307 -22.58 6.00 0.84
CA LEU A 307 -23.69 5.77 -0.09
C LEU A 307 -23.37 6.24 -1.52
N GLN A 308 -22.33 7.06 -1.68
CA GLN A 308 -21.92 7.66 -2.95
C GLN A 308 -20.75 6.90 -3.60
N LEU A 309 -20.25 5.83 -2.97
CA LEU A 309 -19.14 5.04 -3.50
C LEU A 309 -19.55 4.34 -4.80
N PRO A 310 -18.90 4.61 -5.94
CA PRO A 310 -19.14 3.89 -7.19
C PRO A 310 -18.53 2.48 -7.16
N LEU A 311 -19.15 1.58 -6.41
CA LEU A 311 -18.73 0.18 -6.27
C LEU A 311 -19.05 -0.66 -7.51
N CYS A 312 -20.14 -0.33 -8.21
CA CYS A 312 -20.58 -1.08 -9.38
C CYS A 312 -19.91 -0.56 -10.66
N LYS A 313 -19.57 -1.49 -11.56
CA LYS A 313 -19.01 -1.17 -12.88
C LYS A 313 -20.05 -0.49 -13.79
#